data_AF-A0A7X7B8N7-F1
#
_entry.id   AF-A0A7X7B8N7-F1
#
_cell.length_a   1.000
_cell.length_b   1.000
_cell.length_c   1.000
_cell.angle_alpha   90.00
_cell.angle_beta   90.00
_cell.angle_gamma   90.00
#
_symmetry.space_group_name_H-M   'P 1'
#
loop_
_entity.id
_entity.type
_entity.pdbx_description
1 polymer ?
#
loop_
_entity_poly.entity_id
_entity_poly.type
_entity_poly.pdbx_seq_one_letter_code
_entity_poly.pdbx_strand_id
1 'polypeptide(L)'
;REERLLLNSLDLSVEDGAAEIVRAGGVCIAAHVDRQAFGLLGVLGLIPPALSLVALEVSRREALPDLTGRLSNGDGYPLVFASDAHCLHDMGRSITMVNHNITNPTELIEALRGNAYERIKGMSQKE
;
A
#
# COMPACT_ATOMS: atom_id res chain seq x y z
N ARG A 1 25.48 -2.15 6.64
CA ARG A 1 25.33 -3.37 5.81
C ARG A 1 24.95 -4.47 6.77
N GLU A 2 23.81 -5.13 6.57
CA GLU A 2 23.28 -6.05 7.56
C GLU A 2 23.95 -7.42 7.46
N GLU A 3 24.49 -7.91 8.57
CA GLU A 3 25.24 -9.18 8.59
C GLU A 3 24.31 -10.40 8.53
N ARG A 4 23.06 -10.24 8.98
CA ARG A 4 22.05 -11.29 9.00
C ARG A 4 20.90 -10.90 8.07
N LEU A 5 20.95 -11.43 6.85
CA LEU A 5 19.95 -11.15 5.84
C LEU A 5 18.78 -12.15 5.99
N LEU A 6 17.53 -11.66 6.03
CA LEU A 6 16.32 -12.48 5.92
C LEU A 6 16.07 -12.87 4.46
N LEU A 7 17.05 -13.52 3.82
CA LEU A 7 17.00 -13.87 2.40
C LEU A 7 15.94 -14.93 2.08
N ASN A 8 15.63 -15.77 3.07
CA ASN A 8 14.67 -16.84 2.89
C ASN A 8 13.27 -16.26 3.04
N SER A 9 12.49 -16.37 1.97
CA SER A 9 11.05 -16.22 2.06
C SER A 9 10.47 -17.27 3.00
N LEU A 10 9.36 -16.93 3.65
CA LEU A 10 8.55 -17.94 4.30
C LEU A 10 7.95 -18.85 3.22
N ASP A 11 7.79 -20.13 3.54
CA ASP A 11 7.00 -21.06 2.72
C ASP A 11 5.50 -20.83 3.01
N LEU A 12 5.04 -19.63 2.64
CA LEU A 12 3.70 -19.14 2.90
C LEU A 12 3.21 -18.38 1.67
N SER A 13 2.01 -18.70 1.19
CA SER A 13 1.38 -17.93 0.12
C SER A 13 0.99 -16.53 0.61
N VAL A 14 0.77 -15.59 -0.32
CA VAL A 14 0.32 -14.24 0.04
C VAL A 14 -1.10 -14.28 0.62
N GLU A 15 -1.92 -15.20 0.14
CA GLU A 15 -3.27 -15.46 0.62
C GLU A 15 -3.27 -16.00 2.05
N ASP A 16 -2.44 -17.00 2.35
CA ASP A 16 -2.32 -17.57 3.71
C ASP A 16 -1.79 -16.54 4.70
N GLY A 17 -0.80 -15.74 4.28
CA GLY A 17 -0.29 -14.63 5.09
C GLY A 17 -1.36 -13.59 5.40
N ALA A 18 -2.17 -13.19 4.42
CA ALA A 18 -3.27 -12.27 4.64
C ALA A 18 -4.37 -12.87 5.52
N ALA A 19 -4.70 -14.15 5.34
CA ALA A 19 -5.68 -14.85 6.16
C ALA A 19 -5.25 -14.88 7.64
N GLU A 20 -3.96 -15.14 7.92
CA GLU A 20 -3.41 -15.12 9.27
C GLU A 20 -3.43 -13.72 9.90
N ILE A 21 -3.13 -12.68 9.13
CA ILE A 21 -3.24 -11.28 9.60
C ILE A 21 -4.68 -10.97 10.01
N VAL A 22 -5.66 -11.33 9.18
CA VAL A 22 -7.08 -11.12 9.48
C VAL A 22 -7.52 -11.95 10.69
N ARG A 23 -7.08 -13.20 10.79
CA ARG A 23 -7.36 -14.09 11.93
C ARG A 23 -6.86 -13.51 13.26
N ALA A 24 -5.75 -12.76 13.22
CA ALA A 24 -5.19 -12.05 14.36
C ALA A 24 -5.85 -10.69 14.65
N GLY A 25 -6.88 -10.29 13.89
CA GLY A 25 -7.55 -9.00 14.02
C GLY A 25 -6.83 -7.83 13.33
N GLY A 26 -5.84 -8.13 12.48
CA GLY A 26 -5.12 -7.16 11.67
C GLY A 26 -5.80 -6.87 10.33
N VAL A 27 -5.17 -6.00 9.55
CA VAL A 27 -5.60 -5.63 8.19
C VAL A 27 -4.42 -5.60 7.23
N CYS A 28 -4.69 -5.82 5.95
CA CYS A 28 -3.67 -5.88 4.92
C CYS A 28 -3.79 -4.71 3.95
N ILE A 29 -2.69 -3.98 3.76
CA ILE A 29 -2.51 -3.01 2.68
C ILE A 29 -1.41 -3.55 1.78
N ALA A 30 -1.67 -3.67 0.48
CA ALA A 30 -0.63 -4.08 -0.46
C ALA A 30 0.33 -2.91 -0.68
N ALA A 31 1.53 -2.98 -0.10
CA ALA A 31 2.55 -1.95 -0.21
C ALA A 31 3.03 -1.78 -1.66
N HIS A 32 3.24 -0.53 -2.08
CA HIS A 32 3.77 -0.14 -3.39
C HIS A 32 3.39 -1.13 -4.53
N VAL A 33 2.09 -1.37 -4.69
CA VAL A 33 1.48 -2.47 -5.45
C VAL A 33 1.94 -2.51 -6.92
N ASP A 34 2.26 -1.34 -7.44
CA ASP A 34 2.64 -1.00 -8.81
C ASP A 34 4.11 -1.27 -9.14
N ARG A 35 4.97 -1.40 -8.12
CA ARG A 35 6.41 -1.52 -8.28
C ARG A 35 6.78 -2.83 -9.01
N GLN A 36 7.63 -2.72 -10.03
CA GLN A 36 8.10 -3.87 -10.82
C GLN A 36 8.85 -4.91 -9.97
N ALA A 37 9.69 -4.46 -9.04
CA ALA A 37 10.38 -5.33 -8.10
C ALA A 37 9.66 -5.32 -6.74
N PHE A 38 9.32 -6.50 -6.23
CA PHE A 38 8.67 -6.70 -4.93
C PHE A 38 7.29 -6.04 -4.76
N GLY A 39 6.69 -5.49 -5.82
CA GLY A 39 5.29 -5.06 -5.83
C GLY A 39 4.39 -6.20 -6.30
N LEU A 40 3.17 -6.26 -5.77
CA LEU A 40 2.23 -7.35 -6.04
C LEU A 40 1.95 -7.52 -7.54
N LEU A 41 1.70 -6.42 -8.26
CA LEU A 41 1.46 -6.46 -9.71
C LEU A 41 2.74 -6.76 -10.50
N GLY A 42 3.91 -6.33 -10.00
CA GLY A 42 5.19 -6.64 -10.65
C GLY A 42 5.55 -8.13 -10.58
N VAL A 43 5.19 -8.79 -9.47
CA VAL A 43 5.51 -10.20 -9.22
C VAL A 43 4.43 -11.14 -9.76
N LEU A 44 3.15 -10.85 -9.51
CA LEU A 44 2.03 -11.75 -9.86
C LEU A 44 1.29 -11.35 -11.14
N GLY A 45 1.45 -10.10 -11.60
CA GLY A 45 0.70 -9.56 -12.74
C GLY A 45 -0.77 -9.23 -12.45
N LEU A 46 -1.28 -9.58 -11.26
CA LEU A 46 -2.66 -9.35 -10.83
C LEU A 46 -2.75 -9.18 -9.31
N ILE A 47 -3.92 -8.76 -8.83
CA ILE A 47 -4.27 -8.78 -7.41
C ILE A 47 -5.15 -10.02 -7.19
N PRO A 48 -4.72 -11.00 -6.37
CA PRO A 48 -5.53 -12.18 -6.14
C PRO A 48 -6.88 -11.81 -5.51
N PRO A 49 -8.02 -12.26 -6.06
CA PRO A 49 -9.34 -11.84 -5.59
C PRO A 49 -9.68 -12.32 -4.17
N ALA A 50 -9.03 -13.40 -3.71
CA ALA A 50 -9.19 -13.92 -2.35
C ALA A 50 -8.37 -13.12 -1.31
N LEU A 51 -7.53 -12.19 -1.74
CA LEU A 51 -6.66 -11.44 -0.84
C LEU A 51 -7.48 -10.37 -0.10
N SER A 52 -7.59 -10.52 1.23
CA SER A 52 -8.36 -9.62 2.08
C SER A 52 -7.63 -8.29 2.31
N LEU A 53 -7.63 -7.43 1.29
CA LEU A 53 -7.01 -6.12 1.34
C LEU A 53 -8.02 -5.04 1.77
N VAL A 54 -7.54 -4.02 2.47
CA VAL A 54 -8.34 -2.83 2.81
C VAL A 54 -8.00 -1.63 1.94
N ALA A 55 -6.82 -1.63 1.33
CA ALA A 55 -6.34 -0.61 0.42
C ALA A 55 -5.13 -1.12 -0.39
N LEU A 56 -4.81 -0.40 -1.45
CA LEU A 56 -3.60 -0.58 -2.25
C LEU A 56 -2.72 0.66 -2.09
N GLU A 57 -1.48 0.47 -1.62
CA GLU A 57 -0.53 1.57 -1.62
C GLU A 57 0.10 1.70 -3.01
N VAL A 58 0.06 2.91 -3.56
CA VAL A 58 0.69 3.24 -4.84
C VAL A 58 2.01 3.93 -4.58
N SER A 59 3.07 3.47 -5.25
CA SER A 59 4.39 4.06 -5.14
C SER A 59 4.37 5.52 -5.59
N ARG A 60 5.21 6.34 -4.94
CA ARG A 60 5.36 7.76 -5.30
C ARG A 60 5.88 7.97 -6.73
N ARG A 61 6.51 6.96 -7.32
CA ARG A 61 7.29 7.04 -8.57
C ARG A 61 6.44 6.83 -9.82
N GLU A 62 5.31 6.13 -9.74
CA GLU A 62 4.45 5.90 -10.91
C GLU A 62 3.31 6.91 -11.06
N ALA A 63 2.97 7.18 -12.32
CA ALA A 63 1.86 8.02 -12.70
C ALA A 63 0.55 7.24 -12.59
N LEU A 64 -0.39 7.76 -11.79
CA LEU A 64 -1.75 7.21 -11.60
C LEU A 64 -2.50 6.80 -12.90
N PRO A 65 -2.34 7.48 -14.06
CA PRO A 65 -3.07 7.11 -15.29
C PRO A 65 -2.71 5.74 -15.87
N ASP A 66 -1.45 5.28 -15.73
CA ASP A 66 -1.06 3.93 -16.19
C ASP A 66 -1.60 2.85 -15.24
N LEU A 67 -1.80 3.23 -13.97
CA LEU A 67 -2.24 2.32 -12.94
C LEU A 67 -3.72 1.98 -13.07
N THR A 68 -4.57 2.91 -13.50
CA THR A 68 -6.01 2.62 -13.72
C THR A 68 -6.22 1.57 -14.82
N GLY A 69 -5.36 1.50 -15.84
CA GLY A 69 -5.41 0.43 -16.84
C GLY A 69 -4.98 -0.93 -16.28
N ARG A 70 -3.93 -0.95 -15.45
CA ARG A 70 -3.37 -2.15 -14.79
C ARG A 70 -4.25 -2.66 -13.63
N LEU A 71 -5.03 -1.79 -13.01
CA LEU A 71 -5.94 -2.10 -11.90
C LEU A 71 -7.36 -2.41 -12.35
N SER A 72 -7.59 -2.74 -13.63
CA SER A 72 -8.90 -3.18 -14.13
C SER A 72 -9.50 -4.39 -13.37
N ASN A 73 -8.70 -5.11 -12.57
CA ASN A 73 -9.15 -6.17 -11.64
C ASN A 73 -9.25 -5.71 -10.16
N GLY A 74 -8.87 -4.47 -9.86
CA GLY A 74 -8.85 -3.84 -8.53
C GLY A 74 -9.90 -2.73 -8.38
N ASP A 75 -10.88 -2.67 -9.29
CA ASP A 75 -12.03 -1.78 -9.24
C ASP A 75 -12.76 -1.95 -7.89
N GLY A 76 -12.44 -1.07 -6.93
CA GLY A 76 -13.08 -1.05 -5.62
C GLY A 76 -12.15 -0.86 -4.42
N TYR A 77 -10.83 -1.02 -4.58
CA TYR A 77 -9.92 -0.76 -3.46
C TYR A 77 -9.54 0.72 -3.35
N PRO A 78 -9.57 1.30 -2.13
CA PRO A 78 -8.97 2.60 -1.86
C PRO A 78 -7.49 2.60 -2.24
N LEU A 79 -7.05 3.64 -2.94
CA LEU A 79 -5.63 3.89 -3.21
C LEU A 79 -5.03 4.76 -2.10
N VAL A 80 -4.01 4.25 -1.41
CA VAL A 80 -3.25 5.01 -0.41
C VAL A 80 -1.85 5.34 -0.90
N PHE A 81 -1.23 6.30 -0.25
CA PHE A 81 0.04 6.87 -0.64
C PHE A 81 0.88 7.09 0.61
N ALA A 82 2.00 6.40 0.71
CA ALA A 82 2.97 6.64 1.75
C ALA A 82 4.34 6.96 1.15
N SER A 83 5.24 7.44 2.01
CA SER A 83 6.55 7.92 1.60
C SER A 83 7.60 6.81 1.45
N ASP A 84 7.34 5.63 2.04
CA ASP A 84 8.33 4.54 2.21
C ASP A 84 9.67 5.09 2.72
N ALA A 85 9.60 5.87 3.81
CA ALA A 85 10.71 6.70 4.25
C ALA A 85 11.82 5.86 4.90
N HIS A 86 13.01 5.89 4.28
CA HIS A 86 14.23 5.25 4.81
C HIS A 86 15.16 6.25 5.51
N CYS A 87 14.93 7.56 5.30
CA CYS A 87 15.63 8.64 5.97
C CYS A 87 14.67 9.82 6.26
N LEU A 88 15.10 10.75 7.13
CA LEU A 88 14.27 11.91 7.52
C LEU A 88 13.78 12.72 6.31
N HIS A 89 14.62 12.86 5.28
CA HIS A 89 14.29 13.61 4.09
C HIS A 89 13.25 12.90 3.18
N ASP A 90 12.98 11.61 3.40
CA ASP A 90 11.90 10.92 2.70
C ASP A 90 10.53 11.16 3.33
N MET A 91 10.46 11.55 4.62
CA MET A 91 9.19 11.71 5.32
C MET A 91 8.28 12.70 4.62
N GLY A 92 7.03 12.30 4.40
CA GLY A 92 6.01 13.16 3.80
C GLY A 92 6.15 13.40 2.29
N ARG A 93 7.09 12.71 1.59
CA ARG A 93 7.21 12.80 0.12
C ARG A 93 5.95 12.35 -0.62
N SER A 94 5.12 11.52 0.00
CA SER A 94 3.78 11.17 -0.48
C SER A 94 2.92 10.82 0.72
N ILE A 95 1.70 11.36 0.79
CA ILE A 95 0.82 11.28 1.96
C ILE A 95 -0.61 11.01 1.51
N THR A 96 -1.28 10.10 2.19
CA THR A 96 -2.75 10.02 2.26
C THR A 96 -3.22 10.87 3.43
N MET A 97 -3.97 11.93 3.13
CA MET A 97 -4.58 12.79 4.14
C MET A 97 -6.05 12.42 4.28
N VAL A 98 -6.49 12.12 5.49
CA VAL A 98 -7.91 11.82 5.78
C VAL A 98 -8.63 13.11 6.15
N ASN A 99 -9.86 13.29 5.66
CA ASN A 99 -10.58 14.57 5.70
C ASN A 99 -11.20 14.91 7.07
N HIS A 100 -10.92 14.11 8.11
CA HIS A 100 -11.42 14.31 9.46
C HIS A 100 -10.45 13.72 10.49
N ASN A 101 -10.65 14.07 11.76
CA ASN A 101 -9.84 13.53 12.85
C ASN A 101 -10.15 12.04 13.06
N ILE A 102 -9.12 11.21 12.98
CA ILE A 102 -9.20 9.77 13.22
C ILE A 102 -8.78 9.48 14.66
N THR A 103 -9.62 8.77 15.40
CA THR A 103 -9.36 8.47 16.81
C THR A 103 -8.94 7.03 17.06
N ASN A 104 -9.16 6.14 16.08
CA ASN A 104 -8.79 4.73 16.16
C ASN A 104 -8.54 4.10 14.77
N PRO A 105 -7.87 2.93 14.69
CA PRO A 105 -7.58 2.28 13.40
C PRO A 105 -8.81 1.87 12.59
N THR A 106 -9.93 1.52 13.23
CA THR A 106 -11.16 1.13 12.51
C THR A 106 -11.72 2.30 11.72
N GLU A 107 -11.79 3.49 12.33
CA GLU A 107 -12.20 4.73 11.65
C GLU A 107 -11.31 5.04 10.46
N LEU A 108 -10.00 4.80 10.55
CA LEU A 108 -9.09 4.97 9.42
C LEU A 108 -9.51 4.07 8.25
N ILE A 109 -9.78 2.79 8.51
CA ILE A 109 -10.18 1.84 7.47
C ILE A 109 -11.53 2.20 6.85
N GLU A 110 -12.49 2.66 7.66
CA GLU A 110 -13.79 3.15 7.17
C GLU A 110 -13.64 4.40 6.30
N ALA A 111 -12.80 5.35 6.70
CA ALA A 111 -12.50 6.54 5.92
C ALA A 111 -11.87 6.20 4.57
N LEU A 112 -10.93 5.25 4.54
CA LEU A 112 -10.35 4.76 3.29
C LEU A 112 -11.41 4.12 2.40
N ARG A 113 -12.22 3.18 2.92
CA ARG A 113 -13.30 2.52 2.16
C ARG A 113 -14.35 3.49 1.64
N GLY A 114 -14.63 4.55 2.39
CA GLY A 114 -15.55 5.63 2.00
C GLY A 114 -14.94 6.67 1.06
N ASN A 115 -13.69 6.51 0.62
CA ASN A 115 -12.94 7.50 -0.17
C ASN A 115 -12.90 8.90 0.48
N ALA A 116 -12.91 8.97 1.82
CA ALA A 116 -12.90 10.19 2.61
C ALA A 116 -11.46 10.69 2.87
N TYR A 117 -10.64 10.71 1.83
CA TYR A 117 -9.23 11.07 1.89
C TYR A 117 -8.76 11.69 0.57
N GLU A 118 -7.61 12.34 0.61
CA GLU A 118 -6.95 12.89 -0.57
C GLU A 118 -5.46 12.56 -0.60
N ARG A 119 -4.88 12.58 -1.80
CA ARG A 119 -3.44 12.44 -1.99
C ARG A 119 -2.79 13.81 -1.87
N ILE A 120 -1.87 13.97 -0.93
CA ILE A 120 -0.96 15.11 -0.90
C ILE A 120 0.39 14.67 -1.47
N LYS A 121 0.82 15.31 -2.55
CA LYS A 121 2.19 15.17 -3.07
C LYS A 121 3.10 16.01 -2.18
N GLY A 122 4.10 15.39 -1.57
CA GLY A 122 5.11 16.11 -0.81
C GLY A 122 5.86 17.10 -1.70
N MET A 123 6.27 18.24 -1.15
CA MET A 123 7.13 19.18 -1.87
C MET A 123 8.46 18.47 -2.17
N SER A 124 8.83 18.40 -3.46
CA SER A 124 10.20 18.10 -3.84
C SER A 124 11.04 19.27 -3.35
N GLN A 125 11.69 19.12 -2.19
CA GLN A 125 12.76 20.04 -1.81
C GLN A 125 13.78 19.97 -2.95
N LYS A 126 13.98 21.10 -3.66
CA LYS A 126 15.05 21.21 -4.65
C LYS A 126 16.36 20.99 -3.91
N GLU A 127 17.10 19.95 -4.30
CA GLU A 127 18.54 19.84 -4.00
C GLU A 127 19.28 20.96 -4.75
#